data_AF-A0A6G4QZ81-F1
#
_entry.id   AF-A0A6G4QZ81-F1
#
_cell.length_a   1.000
_cell.length_b   1.000
_cell.length_c   1.000
_cell.angle_alpha   90.00
_cell.angle_beta   90.00
_cell.angle_gamma   90.00
#
_symmetry.space_group_name_H-M   'P 1'
#
loop_
_entity.id
_entity.type
_entity.pdbx_description
1 polymer ?
#
loop_
_entity_poly.entity_id
_entity_poly.type
_entity_poly.pdbx_seq_one_letter_code
_entity_poly.pdbx_strand_id
1 'polypeptide(L)'
;MMKYLDTVRELLVAYLVILLAAAGAYAFFEGKSYLDAIWWACVTATTVGYGDFYPATPGGRVVAVLLMHVTLLLILPLLIGTICSRCIKDANEFSHTEQEEIKATLARLEARLAELSKPD
;
A
#
# COMPACT_ATOMS: atom_id res chain seq x y z
N MET A 1 0.66 3.97 -15.10
CA MET A 1 1.47 4.62 -14.05
C MET A 1 1.05 4.20 -12.64
N MET A 2 -0.25 3.96 -12.36
CA MET A 2 -0.72 3.39 -11.07
C MET A 2 -0.41 1.90 -10.86
N LYS A 3 -0.14 1.12 -11.91
CA LYS A 3 0.11 -0.34 -11.84
C LYS A 3 1.43 -0.76 -11.18
N TYR A 4 2.24 0.20 -10.71
CA TYR A 4 3.60 -0.05 -10.21
C TYR A 4 3.68 -0.21 -8.67
N LEU A 5 2.59 0.06 -7.96
CA LEU A 5 2.49 -0.06 -6.49
C LEU A 5 1.58 -1.23 -6.05
N ASP A 6 1.14 -2.08 -6.97
CA ASP A 6 0.11 -3.10 -6.70
C ASP A 6 0.66 -4.36 -6.02
N THR A 7 1.99 -4.60 -6.07
CA THR A 7 2.58 -5.80 -5.49
C THR A 7 3.29 -5.50 -4.18
N VAL A 8 2.98 -6.30 -3.16
CA VAL A 8 3.60 -6.28 -1.82
C VAL A 8 5.14 -6.19 -1.90
N ARG A 9 5.75 -6.86 -2.87
CA ARG A 9 7.19 -6.82 -3.12
C ARG A 9 7.70 -5.40 -3.40
N GLU A 10 7.03 -4.61 -4.24
CA GLU A 10 7.49 -3.25 -4.54
C GLU A 10 7.38 -2.34 -3.31
N LEU A 11 6.30 -2.49 -2.52
CA LEU A 11 6.15 -1.74 -1.26
C LEU A 11 7.25 -2.07 -0.25
N LEU A 12 7.64 -3.35 -0.12
CA LEU A 12 8.74 -3.77 0.75
C LEU A 12 10.09 -3.23 0.27
N VAL A 13 10.35 -3.23 -1.04
CA VAL A 13 11.57 -2.66 -1.62
C VAL A 13 11.60 -1.15 -1.41
N ALA A 14 10.50 -0.45 -1.66
CA ALA A 14 10.39 0.99 -1.44
C ALA A 14 10.62 1.34 0.04
N TYR A 15 10.02 0.59 0.96
CA TYR A 15 10.25 0.75 2.40
C TYR A 15 11.73 0.61 2.76
N LEU A 16 12.40 -0.45 2.28
CA LEU A 16 13.82 -0.67 2.54
C LEU A 16 14.69 0.46 1.98
N VAL A 17 14.42 0.91 0.76
CA VAL A 17 15.16 2.01 0.13
C VAL A 17 14.98 3.31 0.91
N ILE A 18 13.75 3.66 1.30
CA ILE A 18 13.46 4.86 2.09
C ILE A 18 14.15 4.78 3.45
N LEU A 19 14.12 3.62 4.10
CA LEU A 19 14.75 3.41 5.41
C LEU A 19 16.27 3.59 5.33
N LEU A 20 16.93 2.98 4.35
CA LEU A 20 18.38 3.11 4.16
C LEU A 20 18.80 4.52 3.74
N ALA A 21 17.98 5.20 2.93
CA ALA A 21 18.20 6.59 2.53
C ALA A 21 18.05 7.56 3.72
N ALA A 22 17.00 7.38 4.53
CA ALA A 22 16.78 8.17 5.74
C ALA A 22 17.88 7.94 6.77
N ALA A 23 18.33 6.70 6.96
CA ALA A 23 19.49 6.38 7.80
C ALA A 23 20.75 7.10 7.30
N GLY A 24 21.03 7.08 5.98
CA GLY A 24 22.18 7.79 5.41
C GLY A 24 22.11 9.29 5.62
N ALA A 25 20.94 9.89 5.39
CA ALA A 25 20.74 11.32 5.60
C ALA A 25 20.85 11.70 7.09
N TYR A 26 20.30 10.90 8.00
CA TYR A 26 20.43 11.10 9.44
C TYR A 26 21.88 10.99 9.89
N ALA A 27 22.61 9.96 9.45
CA ALA A 27 24.03 9.80 9.75
C ALA A 27 24.85 11.03 9.32
N PHE A 28 24.55 11.56 8.12
CA PHE A 28 25.20 12.75 7.59
C PHE A 28 24.92 14.01 8.41
N PHE A 29 23.65 14.28 8.77
CA PHE A 29 23.29 15.49 9.51
C PHE A 29 23.65 15.43 11.00
N GLU A 30 23.58 14.25 11.62
CA GLU A 30 23.82 14.08 13.07
C GLU A 30 25.23 13.60 13.42
N GLY A 31 26.07 13.30 12.41
CA GLY A 31 27.43 12.80 12.61
C GLY A 31 27.48 11.44 13.33
N LYS A 32 26.46 10.60 13.14
CA LYS A 32 26.33 9.27 13.76
C LYS A 32 26.89 8.18 12.86
N SER A 33 27.25 7.04 13.44
CA SER A 33 27.65 5.88 12.65
C SER A 33 26.48 5.40 11.79
N TYR A 34 26.76 4.81 10.63
CA TYR A 34 25.70 4.35 9.72
C TYR A 34 24.85 3.23 10.36
N LEU A 35 25.45 2.37 11.19
CA LEU A 35 24.73 1.32 11.91
C LEU A 35 23.76 1.89 12.95
N ASP A 36 24.20 2.90 13.72
CA ASP A 36 23.32 3.59 14.68
C ASP A 36 22.18 4.32 13.96
N ALA A 37 22.45 4.88 12.78
CA ALA A 37 21.46 5.54 11.96
C ALA A 37 20.43 4.58 11.37
N ILE A 38 20.84 3.36 10.97
CA ILE A 38 19.90 2.30 10.57
C ILE A 38 19.01 1.92 11.75
N TRP A 39 19.60 1.72 12.93
CA TRP A 39 18.85 1.41 14.14
C TRP A 39 17.81 2.50 14.45
N TRP A 40 18.23 3.77 14.44
CA TRP A 40 17.34 4.91 14.59
C TRP A 40 16.20 4.91 13.56
N ALA A 41 16.53 4.69 12.28
CA ALA A 41 15.56 4.67 11.20
C ALA A 41 14.55 3.52 11.38
N CYS A 42 15.00 2.32 11.76
CA CYS A 42 14.14 1.18 12.06
C CYS A 42 13.17 1.48 13.22
N VAL A 43 13.69 1.96 14.35
CA VAL A 43 12.91 2.25 15.57
C VAL A 43 11.90 3.39 15.32
N THR A 44 12.27 4.36 14.49
CA THR A 44 11.40 5.49 14.11
C THR A 44 10.33 5.05 13.11
N ALA A 45 10.71 4.34 12.04
CA ALA A 45 9.80 3.86 11.00
C ALA A 45 8.75 2.88 11.55
N THR A 46 9.15 2.04 12.50
CA THR A 46 8.24 1.11 13.20
C THR A 46 7.42 1.77 14.32
N THR A 47 7.60 3.07 14.56
CA THR A 47 6.93 3.84 15.63
C THR A 47 7.22 3.36 17.05
N VAL A 48 8.27 2.54 17.24
CA VAL A 48 8.69 2.02 18.57
C VAL A 48 9.26 3.14 19.44
N GLY A 49 10.17 3.95 18.89
CA GLY A 49 10.66 5.18 19.53
C GLY A 49 11.36 5.01 20.88
N TYR A 50 12.41 4.17 21.00
CA TYR A 50 13.17 4.01 22.24
C TYR A 50 13.80 5.30 22.78
N GLY A 51 14.13 6.26 21.91
CA GLY A 51 14.65 7.58 22.30
C GLY A 51 16.15 7.59 22.65
N ASP A 52 16.85 6.48 22.46
CA ASP A 52 18.31 6.36 22.55
C ASP A 52 19.04 7.16 21.46
N PHE A 53 18.45 7.24 20.27
CA PHE A 53 18.88 8.14 19.19
C PHE A 53 17.71 9.03 18.75
N TYR A 54 17.98 10.31 18.54
CA TYR A 54 17.01 11.29 18.07
C TYR A 54 17.70 12.42 17.29
N PRO A 55 16.99 13.08 16.36
CA PRO A 55 17.54 14.19 15.58
C PRO A 55 17.67 15.47 16.42
N ALA A 56 18.89 15.95 16.63
CA ALA A 56 19.15 17.21 17.32
C ALA A 56 19.30 18.39 16.34
N THR A 57 19.81 18.12 15.14
CA THR A 57 20.09 19.15 14.13
C THR A 57 18.84 19.52 13.32
N PRO A 58 18.79 20.74 12.75
CA PRO A 58 17.69 21.13 11.86
C PRO A 58 17.52 20.16 10.67
N GLY A 59 18.63 19.74 10.05
CA GLY A 59 18.60 18.80 8.93
C GLY A 59 18.10 17.41 9.33
N GLY A 60 18.61 16.86 10.44
CA GLY A 60 18.13 15.59 10.98
C GLY A 60 16.65 15.62 11.33
N ARG A 61 16.14 16.74 11.84
CA ARG A 61 14.70 16.91 12.14
C ARG A 61 13.84 16.88 10.89
N VAL A 62 14.29 17.51 9.80
CA VAL A 62 13.59 17.44 8.49
C VAL A 62 13.54 15.99 8.00
N VAL A 63 14.67 15.28 8.04
CA VAL A 63 14.73 13.86 7.66
C VAL A 63 13.77 13.01 8.50
N ALA A 64 13.75 13.24 9.81
CA ALA A 64 12.86 12.51 10.71
C ALA A 64 11.38 12.75 10.41
N VAL A 65 10.98 14.00 10.20
CA VAL A 65 9.60 14.36 9.84
C VAL A 65 9.19 13.66 8.54
N LEU A 66 10.05 13.67 7.53
CA LEU A 66 9.80 12.98 6.27
C LEU A 66 9.66 11.47 6.46
N LEU A 67 10.59 10.83 7.18
CA LEU A 67 10.55 9.40 7.46
C LEU A 67 9.25 8.99 8.17
N MET A 68 8.85 9.75 9.19
CA MET A 68 7.61 9.50 9.95
C MET A 68 6.37 9.57 9.06
N HIS A 69 6.22 10.64 8.27
CA HIS A 69 5.03 10.82 7.42
C HIS A 69 5.01 9.82 6.26
N VAL A 70 6.14 9.56 5.61
CA VAL A 70 6.21 8.59 4.51
C VAL A 70 5.89 7.19 5.00
N THR A 71 6.44 6.78 6.14
CA THR A 71 6.17 5.43 6.66
C THR A 71 4.73 5.28 7.13
N LEU A 72 4.21 6.27 7.87
CA LEU A 72 2.87 6.21 8.48
C LEU A 72 1.73 6.46 7.48
N LEU A 73 1.86 7.43 6.57
CA LEU A 73 0.78 7.84 5.66
C LEU A 73 0.82 7.11 4.32
N LEU A 74 1.99 6.64 3.88
CA LEU A 74 2.13 6.01 2.57
C LEU A 74 2.40 4.51 2.70
N ILE A 75 3.51 4.11 3.33
CA ILE A 75 3.94 2.71 3.30
C ILE A 75 2.99 1.79 4.08
N LEU A 76 2.73 2.11 5.35
CA LEU A 76 1.95 1.24 6.22
C LEU A 76 0.50 1.02 5.73
N PRO A 77 -0.27 2.07 5.33
CA PRO A 77 -1.64 1.88 4.87
C PRO A 77 -1.71 1.13 3.54
N LEU A 78 -0.80 1.40 2.59
CA LEU A 78 -0.75 0.68 1.31
C LEU A 78 -0.39 -0.79 1.50
N LEU A 79 0.55 -1.09 2.40
CA LEU A 79 0.93 -2.47 2.70
C LEU A 79 -0.25 -3.24 3.31
N ILE A 80 -0.92 -2.67 4.31
CA ILE A 80 -2.09 -3.27 4.95
C ILE A 80 -3.22 -3.44 3.93
N GLY A 81 -3.54 -2.40 3.15
CA GLY A 81 -4.60 -2.44 2.14
C GLY A 81 -4.37 -3.51 1.08
N THR A 82 -3.13 -3.66 0.61
CA THR A 82 -2.77 -4.69 -0.39
C THR A 82 -2.88 -6.10 0.18
N ILE A 83 -2.49 -6.32 1.44
CA ILE A 83 -2.63 -7.62 2.10
C ILE A 83 -4.11 -7.92 2.37
N CYS A 84 -4.87 -6.97 2.91
CA CYS A 84 -6.30 -7.12 3.15
C CYS A 84 -7.08 -7.42 1.87
N SER A 85 -6.78 -6.71 0.77
CA SER A 85 -7.41 -6.96 -0.54
C SER A 85 -7.16 -8.37 -1.08
N ARG A 86 -6.09 -9.06 -0.64
CA ARG A 86 -5.82 -10.45 -1.02
C ARG A 86 -6.51 -11.46 -0.11
N CYS A 87 -6.82 -11.06 1.12
CA CYS A 87 -7.48 -11.92 2.11
C CYS A 87 -9.01 -11.82 2.04
N ILE A 88 -9.54 -10.67 1.63
CA ILE A 88 -10.98 -10.46 1.49
C ILE A 88 -11.42 -11.12 0.18
N LYS A 89 -12.24 -12.18 0.30
CA LYS A 89 -13.06 -12.65 -0.81
C LYS A 89 -14.23 -11.69 -0.95
N ASP A 90 -14.36 -11.06 -2.09
CA ASP A 90 -15.48 -10.17 -2.35
C ASP A 90 -16.75 -11.04 -2.48
N ALA A 91 -17.62 -10.99 -1.47
CA ALA A 91 -18.86 -11.79 -1.44
C ALA A 91 -19.87 -11.33 -2.51
N ASN A 92 -19.66 -10.16 -3.10
CA ASN A 92 -20.44 -9.64 -4.22
C ASN A 92 -19.76 -9.88 -5.58
N GLU A 93 -18.56 -10.46 -5.61
CA GLU A 93 -17.90 -10.85 -6.85
C GLU A 93 -18.60 -12.08 -7.40
N PHE A 94 -19.45 -11.86 -8.42
CA PHE A 94 -20.07 -12.95 -9.16
C PHE A 94 -18.99 -13.86 -9.71
N SER A 95 -19.09 -15.16 -9.43
CA SER A 95 -18.28 -16.16 -10.09
C SER A 95 -18.44 -16.03 -11.60
N HIS A 96 -17.40 -16.34 -12.37
CA HIS A 96 -17.51 -16.43 -13.83
C HIS A 96 -18.70 -17.29 -14.28
N THR A 97 -19.01 -18.37 -13.56
CA THR A 97 -20.19 -19.22 -13.84
C THR A 97 -21.50 -18.48 -13.62
N GLU A 98 -21.65 -17.78 -12.48
CA GLU A 98 -22.83 -16.98 -12.16
C GLU A 98 -23.00 -15.83 -13.16
N GLN A 99 -21.88 -15.22 -13.58
CA GLN A 99 -21.87 -14.14 -14.55
C GLN A 99 -22.35 -14.61 -15.94
N GLU A 100 -21.94 -15.81 -16.38
CA GLU A 100 -22.42 -16.42 -17.61
C GLU A 100 -23.89 -16.85 -17.51
N GLU A 101 -24.33 -17.39 -16.37
CA GLU A 101 -25.74 -17.73 -16.13
C GLU A 101 -26.66 -16.49 -16.16
N ILE A 102 -26.23 -15.39 -15.54
CA ILE A 102 -26.95 -14.11 -15.57
C ILE A 102 -27.09 -13.61 -17.00
N LYS A 103 -26.00 -13.60 -17.79
CA LYS A 103 -26.03 -13.18 -19.20
C LYS A 103 -26.94 -14.07 -20.04
N ALA A 104 -26.86 -15.38 -19.87
CA ALA A 104 -27.72 -16.33 -20.58
C ALA A 104 -29.20 -16.11 -20.25
N THR A 105 -29.51 -15.84 -18.98
CA THR A 105 -30.86 -15.53 -18.51
C THR A 105 -31.36 -14.21 -19.12
N LEU A 106 -30.53 -13.17 -19.16
CA LEU A 106 -30.86 -11.90 -19.81
C LEU A 106 -31.21 -12.10 -21.29
N ALA A 107 -30.34 -12.78 -22.04
CA ALA A 107 -30.56 -13.04 -23.47
C ALA A 107 -31.89 -13.79 -23.72
N ARG A 108 -32.23 -14.74 -22.83
CA ARG A 108 -33.50 -15.47 -22.90
C ARG A 108 -34.71 -14.59 -22.61
N LEU A 109 -34.62 -13.70 -21.61
CA LEU A 109 -35.70 -12.76 -21.28
C LEU A 109 -35.92 -11.75 -22.41
N GLU A 110 -34.84 -11.22 -22.98
CA GLU A 110 -34.90 -10.32 -24.14
C GLU A 110 -35.60 -11.00 -25.33
N ALA A 111 -35.25 -12.25 -25.63
CA ALA A 111 -35.92 -13.00 -26.70
C ALA A 111 -37.43 -13.18 -26.45
N ARG A 112 -37.83 -13.48 -25.20
CA ARG A 112 -39.26 -13.60 -24.83
C ARG A 112 -40.00 -12.28 -24.90
N LEU A 113 -39.39 -11.19 -24.46
CA LEU A 113 -39.97 -9.86 -24.56
C LEU A 113 -40.12 -9.43 -26.02
N ALA A 114 -39.13 -9.72 -26.88
CA ALA A 114 -39.20 -9.43 -28.30
C ALA A 114 -40.36 -10.17 -28.97
N GLU A 115 -40.57 -11.44 -28.62
CA GLU A 115 -41.69 -12.25 -29.10
C GLU A 115 -43.05 -11.68 -28.66
N LEU A 116 -43.18 -11.30 -27.38
CA LEU A 116 -44.40 -10.68 -26.83
C LEU A 116 -44.66 -9.24 -27.31
N SER A 117 -43.63 -8.54 -27.78
CA SER A 117 -43.75 -7.16 -28.28
C SER A 117 -44.20 -7.07 -29.74
N LYS A 118 -44.28 -8.20 -30.46
CA LYS A 118 -44.83 -8.21 -31.82
C LYS A 118 -46.33 -7.90 -31.72
N PRO A 119 -46.81 -6.81 -32.34
CA PRO A 119 -48.25 -6.57 -32.42
C PRO A 119 -48.89 -7.65 -33.29
N ASP A 120 -50.10 -8.07 -32.92
CA ASP A 120 -50.97 -8.93 -33.73
C ASP A 120 -51.16 -8.38 -35.16
#